data_AF-R9JMD0-F1
#
_entry.id   AF-R9JMD0-F1
#
_cell.length_a   1.000
_cell.length_b   1.000
_cell.length_c   1.000
_cell.angle_alpha   90.00
_cell.angle_beta   90.00
_cell.angle_gamma   90.00
#
_symmetry.space_group_name_H-M   'P 1'
#
loop_
_entity.id
_entity.type
_entity.pdbx_description
1 polymer ?
#
loop_
_entity_poly.entity_id
_entity_poly.type
_entity_poly.pdbx_seq_one_letter_code
_entity_poly.pdbx_strand_id
1 'polypeptide(L)'
;MTRVMKLSDIRIKGSFKNSIPNDYKLAQCREYWDQHGFYLHDIVVNNKDYLVNGYIQYLLLKENGIQDVVVKDYDKKVYKRRKLKVRKNSNKKSKSYRDMETLYVFGIHLGRTKERVWRVPNKFQKEWECILCVGDTVLAKTRYGNAPIIVTRIERVSECPVDMPVKKIVKKITIDNEEMSRKVRKKNECDYGCN
;
A
#
# COMPACT_ATOMS: atom_id res chain seq x y z
N MET A 1 22.63 -12.93 -16.97
CA MET A 1 22.76 -14.25 -17.62
C MET A 1 21.62 -15.11 -17.14
N THR A 2 21.11 -16.01 -17.99
CA THR A 2 20.11 -17.02 -17.62
C THR A 2 20.78 -18.38 -17.65
N ARG A 3 20.43 -19.26 -16.71
CA ARG A 3 20.86 -20.65 -16.69
C ARG A 3 19.75 -21.56 -16.19
N VAL A 4 19.82 -22.84 -16.54
CA VAL A 4 18.91 -23.86 -16.02
C VAL A 4 19.52 -24.47 -14.75
N MET A 5 18.71 -24.67 -13.73
CA MET A 5 19.11 -25.40 -12.52
C MET A 5 17.91 -26.11 -11.90
N LYS A 6 18.15 -27.06 -11.01
CA LYS A 6 17.07 -27.70 -10.26
C LYS A 6 16.47 -26.72 -9.25
N LEU A 7 15.14 -26.73 -9.14
CA LEU A 7 14.39 -25.92 -8.19
C LEU A 7 14.81 -26.22 -6.74
N SER A 8 15.18 -27.47 -6.46
CA SER A 8 15.70 -27.92 -5.15
C SER A 8 17.03 -27.26 -4.75
N ASP A 9 17.84 -26.89 -5.74
CA ASP A 9 19.19 -26.37 -5.51
C ASP A 9 19.15 -24.87 -5.16
N ILE A 10 17.99 -24.22 -5.37
CA ILE A 10 17.78 -22.82 -5.02
C ILE A 10 17.67 -22.67 -3.50
N ARG A 11 18.58 -21.87 -2.92
CA ARG A 11 18.65 -21.65 -1.49
C ARG A 11 17.69 -20.55 -1.05
N ILE A 12 16.74 -20.88 -0.20
CA ILE A 12 15.76 -19.92 0.33
C ILE A 12 16.23 -19.37 1.68
N LYS A 13 16.40 -18.05 1.77
CA LYS A 13 16.73 -17.36 3.04
C LYS A 13 15.59 -17.48 4.05
N GLY A 14 15.92 -17.51 5.35
CA GLY A 14 14.93 -17.54 6.42
C GLY A 14 13.90 -16.40 6.34
N SER A 15 14.31 -15.21 5.90
CA SER A 15 13.40 -14.08 5.67
C SER A 15 12.27 -14.36 4.67
N PHE A 16 12.52 -15.20 3.67
CA PHE A 16 11.48 -15.63 2.72
C PHE A 16 10.63 -16.76 3.31
N LYS A 17 11.27 -17.75 3.96
CA LYS A 17 10.54 -18.87 4.61
C LYS A 17 9.54 -18.37 5.66
N ASN A 18 9.89 -17.33 6.40
CA ASN A 18 9.07 -16.76 7.45
C ASN A 18 8.10 -15.68 6.93
N SER A 19 8.14 -15.35 5.64
CA SER A 19 7.22 -14.39 5.04
C SER A 19 5.95 -15.10 4.59
N ILE A 20 4.81 -14.48 4.85
CA ILE A 20 3.52 -14.89 4.31
C ILE A 20 3.41 -14.29 2.89
N PRO A 21 3.32 -15.11 1.83
CA PRO A 21 3.08 -14.61 0.49
C PRO A 21 1.78 -13.81 0.43
N ASN A 22 1.72 -12.81 -0.43
CA ASN A 22 0.50 -12.03 -0.61
C ASN A 22 -0.49 -12.82 -1.48
N ASP A 23 -1.66 -13.14 -0.94
CA ASP A 23 -2.69 -13.96 -1.59
C ASP A 23 -3.12 -13.42 -2.96
N TYR A 24 -3.28 -12.10 -3.09
CA TYR A 24 -3.62 -11.46 -4.36
C TYR A 24 -2.56 -11.76 -5.43
N LYS A 25 -1.27 -11.70 -5.07
CA LYS A 25 -0.18 -11.98 -6.01
C LYS A 25 -0.05 -13.47 -6.34
N LEU A 26 -0.38 -14.34 -5.39
CA LEU A 26 -0.46 -15.78 -5.63
C LEU A 26 -1.57 -16.11 -6.63
N ALA A 27 -2.76 -15.55 -6.44
CA ALA A 27 -3.89 -15.73 -7.36
C ALA A 27 -3.52 -15.29 -8.79
N GLN A 28 -2.92 -14.11 -8.94
CA GLN A 28 -2.45 -13.62 -10.25
C GLN A 28 -1.42 -14.57 -10.91
N CYS A 29 -0.50 -15.14 -10.12
CA CYS A 29 0.48 -16.08 -10.68
C CYS A 29 -0.16 -17.41 -11.11
N ARG A 30 -1.17 -17.89 -10.37
CA ARG A 30 -1.93 -19.10 -10.70
C ARG A 30 -2.74 -18.92 -11.97
N GLU A 31 -3.55 -17.86 -12.04
CA GLU A 31 -4.34 -17.53 -13.23
C GLU A 31 -3.47 -17.41 -14.48
N TYR A 32 -2.33 -16.73 -14.37
CA TYR A 32 -1.41 -16.58 -15.50
C TYR A 32 -0.79 -17.91 -15.94
N TRP A 33 -0.42 -18.76 -14.98
CA TRP A 33 0.10 -20.10 -15.26
C TRP A 33 -0.95 -20.96 -15.95
N ASP A 34 -2.18 -20.96 -15.46
CA ASP A 34 -3.29 -21.75 -16.01
C ASP A 34 -3.64 -21.30 -17.43
N GLN A 35 -3.55 -20.00 -17.72
CA GLN A 35 -3.85 -19.43 -19.04
C GLN A 35 -2.73 -19.62 -20.08
N HIS A 36 -1.47 -19.50 -19.66
CA HIS A 36 -0.35 -19.41 -20.60
C HIS A 36 0.64 -20.58 -20.53
N GLY A 37 0.65 -21.35 -19.44
CA GLY A 37 1.64 -22.42 -19.22
C GLY A 37 3.08 -21.92 -18.99
N PHE A 38 3.27 -20.62 -18.75
CA PHE A 38 4.59 -19.99 -18.55
C PHE A 38 4.65 -19.10 -17.31
N TYR A 39 5.87 -18.73 -16.93
CA TYR A 39 6.15 -17.94 -15.73
C TYR A 39 5.71 -16.47 -15.89
N LEU A 40 4.92 -15.96 -14.93
CA LEU A 40 4.60 -14.52 -14.86
C LEU A 40 5.84 -13.70 -14.45
N HIS A 41 6.70 -14.28 -13.61
CA HIS A 41 7.87 -13.62 -13.05
C HIS A 41 9.13 -14.49 -13.12
N ASP A 42 10.25 -13.86 -13.43
CA ASP A 42 11.56 -14.53 -13.39
C ASP A 42 11.93 -14.96 -11.97
N ILE A 43 12.54 -16.14 -11.85
CA ILE A 43 13.28 -16.55 -10.66
C ILE A 43 14.69 -15.95 -10.74
N VAL A 44 15.06 -15.14 -9.74
CA VAL A 44 16.36 -14.46 -9.71
C VAL A 44 17.18 -14.97 -8.53
N VAL A 45 18.39 -15.47 -8.80
CA VAL A 45 19.30 -16.03 -7.78
C VAL A 45 20.61 -15.26 -7.74
N ASN A 46 21.30 -15.24 -6.60
CA ASN A 46 22.64 -14.66 -6.51
C ASN A 46 23.75 -15.67 -6.86
N ASN A 47 25.00 -15.22 -6.79
CA ASN A 47 26.18 -16.06 -7.05
C ASN A 47 26.41 -17.21 -6.06
N LYS A 48 25.60 -17.30 -5.00
CA LYS A 48 25.60 -18.40 -4.02
C LYS A 48 24.29 -19.18 -4.09
N ASP A 49 23.57 -19.07 -5.21
CA ASP A 49 22.27 -19.69 -5.50
C ASP A 49 21.14 -19.35 -4.51
N TYR A 50 21.30 -18.26 -3.74
CA TYR A 50 20.21 -17.78 -2.92
C TYR A 50 19.20 -17.02 -3.76
N LEU A 51 17.92 -17.32 -3.56
CA LEU A 51 16.82 -16.57 -4.12
C LEU A 51 16.90 -15.10 -3.70
N VAL A 52 16.85 -14.21 -4.69
CA VAL A 52 16.81 -12.75 -4.52
C VAL A 52 15.43 -12.20 -4.86
N ASN A 53 14.77 -12.74 -5.88
CA ASN A 53 13.43 -12.34 -6.30
C ASN A 53 12.67 -13.51 -6.94
N GLY A 54 11.34 -13.43 -6.98
CA GLY A 54 10.48 -14.47 -7.56
C GLY A 54 10.03 -15.54 -6.57
N TYR A 55 9.93 -15.23 -5.27
CA TYR A 55 9.53 -16.22 -4.25
C TYR A 55 8.14 -16.82 -4.47
N ILE A 56 7.18 -16.01 -4.93
CA ILE A 56 5.83 -16.49 -5.26
C ILE A 56 5.88 -17.49 -6.42
N GLN A 57 6.64 -17.19 -7.47
CA GLN A 57 6.84 -18.10 -8.60
C GLN A 57 7.53 -19.40 -8.13
N TYR A 58 8.54 -19.31 -7.28
CA TYR A 58 9.22 -20.48 -6.71
C TYR A 58 8.23 -21.41 -5.98
N LEU A 59 7.32 -20.85 -5.17
CA LEU A 59 6.31 -21.64 -4.46
C LEU A 59 5.36 -22.34 -5.44
N LEU A 60 4.88 -21.61 -6.45
CA LEU A 60 3.99 -22.17 -7.46
C LEU A 60 4.64 -23.34 -8.23
N LEU A 61 5.91 -23.19 -8.64
CA LEU A 61 6.62 -24.26 -9.35
C LEU A 61 6.88 -25.46 -8.46
N LYS A 62 7.13 -25.22 -7.17
CA LYS A 62 7.29 -26.29 -6.19
C LYS A 62 5.97 -27.05 -5.96
N GLU A 63 4.84 -26.34 -5.86
CA GLU A 63 3.51 -26.93 -5.74
C GLU A 63 3.18 -27.80 -6.96
N ASN A 64 3.59 -27.38 -8.17
CA ASN A 64 3.35 -28.11 -9.42
C ASN A 64 4.42 -29.18 -9.74
N GLY A 65 5.37 -29.45 -8.83
CA GLY A 65 6.36 -30.51 -9.03
C GLY A 65 7.39 -30.26 -10.13
N ILE A 66 7.57 -29.00 -10.57
CA ILE A 66 8.55 -28.65 -11.60
C ILE A 66 9.97 -28.76 -11.04
N GLN A 67 10.82 -29.53 -11.72
CA GLN A 67 12.18 -29.81 -11.27
C GLN A 67 13.20 -28.85 -11.87
N ASP A 68 13.21 -28.69 -13.19
CA ASP A 68 14.18 -27.86 -13.90
C ASP A 68 13.60 -26.49 -14.20
N VAL A 69 14.31 -25.44 -13.78
CA VAL A 69 13.84 -24.06 -13.92
C VAL A 69 14.92 -23.16 -14.51
N VAL A 70 14.48 -22.24 -15.37
CA VAL A 70 15.33 -21.18 -15.90
C VAL A 70 15.42 -20.06 -14.86
N VAL A 71 16.62 -19.80 -14.36
CA VAL A 71 16.89 -18.73 -13.41
C VAL A 71 17.70 -17.61 -14.05
N LYS A 72 17.51 -16.39 -13.58
CA LYS A 72 18.33 -15.22 -13.90
C LYS A 72 19.36 -14.98 -12.80
N ASP A 73 20.62 -14.89 -13.18
CA ASP A 73 21.67 -14.49 -12.24
C ASP A 73 21.51 -13.01 -11.86
N TYR A 74 21.58 -12.76 -10.57
CA TYR A 74 21.49 -11.44 -9.97
C TYR A 74 22.77 -10.66 -10.27
N ASP A 75 22.69 -9.79 -11.27
CA ASP A 75 23.73 -8.80 -11.50
C ASP A 75 23.46 -7.54 -10.67
N LYS A 76 24.32 -7.29 -9.67
CA LYS A 76 24.30 -6.08 -8.83
C LYS A 76 24.35 -4.80 -9.65
N LYS A 77 25.08 -4.76 -10.78
CA LYS A 77 25.19 -3.58 -11.66
C LYS A 77 23.85 -3.32 -12.35
N VAL A 78 23.19 -4.35 -12.87
CA VAL A 78 21.85 -4.25 -13.49
C VAL A 78 20.79 -3.87 -12.45
N TYR A 79 20.80 -4.52 -11.28
CA TYR A 79 19.84 -4.21 -10.21
C TYR A 79 20.00 -2.78 -9.67
N LYS A 80 21.25 -2.29 -9.53
CA LYS A 80 21.53 -0.89 -9.18
C LYS A 80 21.20 0.11 -10.29
N ARG A 81 21.15 -0.29 -11.57
CA ARG A 81 20.66 0.55 -12.69
C ARG A 81 19.13 0.60 -12.73
N ARG A 82 18.44 -0.49 -12.37
CA ARG A 82 16.96 -0.56 -12.25
C ARG A 82 16.41 0.21 -11.06
N LYS A 83 17.16 0.31 -9.95
CA LYS A 83 17.02 1.51 -9.13
C LYS A 83 17.49 2.65 -10.03
N LEU A 84 16.56 3.31 -10.72
CA LEU A 84 16.79 4.68 -11.15
C LEU A 84 17.44 5.33 -9.93
N LYS A 85 18.74 5.62 -10.02
CA LYS A 85 19.25 6.80 -9.34
C LYS A 85 18.37 7.86 -9.95
N VAL A 86 17.26 8.18 -9.30
CA VAL A 86 16.60 9.45 -9.48
C VAL A 86 17.77 10.38 -9.28
N ARG A 87 18.35 10.86 -10.40
CA ARG A 87 19.27 11.97 -10.36
C ARG A 87 18.46 12.96 -9.53
N LYS A 88 18.92 13.23 -8.31
CA LYS A 88 18.56 14.49 -7.66
C LYS A 88 19.14 15.51 -8.63
N ASN A 89 18.35 15.85 -9.63
CA ASN A 89 18.68 16.93 -10.54
C ASN A 89 18.76 18.13 -9.62
N SER A 90 19.91 18.78 -9.66
CA SER A 90 20.17 20.05 -9.05
C SER A 90 18.99 21.00 -9.32
N ASN A 91 18.44 21.56 -8.24
CA ASN A 91 17.68 22.82 -8.22
C ASN A 91 16.36 22.94 -9.00
N LYS A 92 15.52 21.90 -9.05
CA LYS A 92 14.07 22.15 -9.12
C LYS A 92 13.45 21.80 -7.78
N LYS A 93 13.25 22.80 -6.90
CA LYS A 93 12.44 22.63 -5.69
C LYS A 93 11.13 21.99 -6.15
N SER A 94 10.87 20.75 -5.75
CA SER A 94 9.56 20.14 -5.97
C SER A 94 8.55 21.08 -5.32
N LYS A 95 7.61 21.63 -6.09
CA LYS A 95 6.57 22.55 -5.56
C LYS A 95 6.01 21.94 -4.28
N SER A 96 6.12 22.69 -3.18
CA SER A 96 5.49 22.27 -1.94
C SER A 96 3.99 22.19 -2.17
N TYR A 97 3.29 21.43 -1.35
CA TYR A 97 1.82 21.51 -1.33
C TYR A 97 1.33 22.92 -0.90
N ARG A 98 2.22 23.74 -0.33
CA ARG A 98 1.97 25.16 -0.02
C ARG A 98 2.09 26.08 -1.23
N ASP A 99 2.78 25.64 -2.29
CA ASP A 99 3.09 26.45 -3.48
C ASP A 99 2.22 26.04 -4.69
N MET A 100 1.12 25.32 -4.43
CA MET A 100 0.22 24.83 -5.47
C MET A 100 -1.20 24.70 -4.93
N GLU A 101 -2.17 24.84 -5.84
CA GLU A 101 -3.56 24.56 -5.55
C GLU A 101 -3.74 23.14 -5.01
N THR A 102 -4.28 23.06 -3.79
CA THR A 102 -4.34 21.84 -2.99
C THR A 102 -5.74 21.73 -2.38
N LEU A 103 -6.34 20.55 -2.47
CA LEU A 103 -7.55 20.22 -1.75
C LEU A 103 -7.21 19.92 -0.29
N TYR A 104 -7.71 20.78 0.59
CA TYR A 104 -7.67 20.64 2.03
C TYR A 104 -8.99 20.06 2.54
N VAL A 105 -8.86 19.25 3.58
CA VAL A 105 -9.96 18.53 4.20
C VAL A 105 -9.94 18.83 5.68
N PHE A 106 -10.98 19.49 6.14
CA PHE A 106 -11.22 19.75 7.54
C PHE A 106 -12.02 18.59 8.11
N GLY A 107 -11.69 18.23 9.33
CA GLY A 107 -12.42 17.17 9.99
C GLY A 107 -12.14 17.09 11.47
N ILE A 108 -12.97 16.29 12.13
CA ILE A 108 -12.93 16.07 13.56
C ILE A 108 -12.70 14.58 13.81
N HIS A 109 -11.80 14.25 14.74
CA HIS A 109 -11.64 12.86 15.18
C HIS A 109 -12.89 12.40 15.92
N LEU A 110 -13.27 11.13 15.74
CA LEU A 110 -14.37 10.52 16.50
C LEU A 110 -14.17 10.71 18.01
N GLY A 111 -15.19 11.22 18.70
CA GLY A 111 -15.15 11.50 20.14
C GLY A 111 -14.37 12.75 20.54
N ARG A 112 -13.98 13.60 19.58
CA ARG A 112 -13.39 14.92 19.84
C ARG A 112 -14.27 16.02 19.27
N THR A 113 -13.99 17.26 19.68
CA THR A 113 -14.70 18.47 19.20
C THR A 113 -13.83 19.38 18.36
N LYS A 114 -12.51 19.24 18.45
CA LYS A 114 -11.56 20.11 17.77
C LYS A 114 -11.39 19.73 16.29
N GLU A 115 -11.80 20.63 15.41
CA GLU A 115 -11.54 20.55 13.97
C GLU A 115 -10.05 20.74 13.67
N ARG A 116 -9.57 20.00 12.69
CA ARG A 116 -8.18 20.01 12.21
C ARG A 116 -8.17 19.87 10.70
N VAL A 117 -7.05 20.24 10.09
CA VAL A 117 -6.87 20.23 8.64
C VAL A 117 -5.90 19.13 8.20
N TRP A 118 -6.28 18.47 7.12
CA TRP A 118 -5.47 17.54 6.33
C TRP A 118 -5.48 17.97 4.87
N ARG A 119 -4.62 17.35 4.07
CA ARG A 119 -4.56 17.59 2.62
C ARG A 119 -4.66 16.29 1.85
N VAL A 120 -5.25 16.36 0.67
CA VAL A 120 -5.20 15.27 -0.30
C VAL A 120 -3.75 15.08 -0.80
N PRO A 121 -3.31 13.83 -1.06
CA PRO A 121 -2.04 13.61 -1.75
C PRO A 121 -2.02 14.28 -3.13
N ASN A 122 -0.97 15.06 -3.43
CA ASN A 122 -0.88 15.86 -4.66
C ASN A 122 -1.15 15.09 -5.97
N LYS A 123 -0.83 13.80 -6.01
CA LYS A 123 -1.04 12.95 -7.20
C LYS A 123 -2.51 12.61 -7.46
N PHE A 124 -3.36 12.70 -6.44
CA PHE A 124 -4.73 12.20 -6.47
C PHE A 124 -5.76 13.31 -6.19
N GLN A 125 -5.39 14.58 -6.40
CA GLN A 125 -6.24 15.73 -6.06
C GLN A 125 -7.62 15.65 -6.73
N LYS A 126 -7.66 15.34 -8.04
CA LYS A 126 -8.89 15.31 -8.84
C LYS A 126 -9.79 14.13 -8.46
N GLU A 127 -9.19 12.96 -8.26
CA GLU A 127 -9.92 11.74 -7.90
C GLU A 127 -10.60 11.90 -6.56
N TRP A 128 -9.89 12.47 -5.57
CA TRP A 128 -10.44 12.72 -4.25
C TRP A 128 -11.55 13.77 -4.26
N GLU A 129 -11.41 14.82 -5.06
CA GLU A 129 -12.44 15.85 -5.21
C GLU A 129 -13.77 15.28 -5.72
N CYS A 130 -13.72 14.27 -6.61
CA CYS A 130 -14.94 13.62 -7.10
C CYS A 130 -15.58 12.65 -6.10
N ILE A 131 -14.83 12.05 -5.18
CA ILE A 131 -15.33 10.98 -4.28
C ILE A 131 -15.57 11.44 -2.84
N LEU A 132 -15.04 12.60 -2.45
CA LEU A 132 -15.07 13.07 -1.08
C LEU A 132 -16.25 14.02 -0.86
N CYS A 133 -17.06 13.72 0.15
CA CYS A 133 -18.19 14.53 0.56
C CYS A 133 -18.06 14.92 2.03
N VAL A 134 -18.71 16.03 2.40
CA VAL A 134 -18.89 16.39 3.81
C VAL A 134 -19.72 15.31 4.49
N GLY A 135 -19.32 14.90 5.70
CA GLY A 135 -19.90 13.79 6.45
C GLY A 135 -19.18 12.44 6.24
N ASP A 136 -18.33 12.32 5.20
CA ASP A 136 -17.57 11.09 4.98
C ASP A 136 -16.63 10.79 6.15
N THR A 137 -16.48 9.50 6.46
CA THR A 137 -15.41 9.05 7.36
C THR A 137 -14.18 8.69 6.53
N VAL A 138 -13.05 9.33 6.83
CA VAL A 138 -11.79 9.08 6.15
C VAL A 138 -10.67 8.76 7.14
N LEU A 139 -9.72 7.93 6.70
CA LEU A 139 -8.54 7.61 7.47
C LEU A 139 -7.46 8.67 7.20
N ALA A 140 -7.02 9.38 8.23
CA ALA A 140 -6.05 10.47 8.13
C ALA A 140 -4.77 10.18 8.91
N LYS A 141 -3.62 10.68 8.41
CA LYS A 141 -2.34 10.61 9.13
C LYS A 141 -2.32 11.61 10.29
N THR A 142 -1.94 11.15 11.47
CA THR A 142 -1.73 11.97 12.66
C THR A 142 -0.30 11.84 13.17
N ARG A 143 0.03 12.50 14.28
CA ARG A 143 1.30 12.31 14.99
C ARG A 143 1.45 10.89 15.55
N TYR A 144 0.34 10.27 15.96
CA TYR A 144 0.32 8.99 16.68
C TYR A 144 -0.05 7.80 15.77
N GLY A 145 0.01 7.98 14.45
CA GLY A 145 -0.41 6.98 13.48
C GLY A 145 -1.66 7.40 12.71
N ASN A 146 -2.35 6.45 12.11
CA ASN A 146 -3.54 6.72 11.31
C ASN A 146 -4.78 6.70 12.21
N ALA A 147 -5.69 7.66 12.02
CA ALA A 147 -6.93 7.73 12.77
C ALA A 147 -8.10 8.15 11.89
N PRO A 148 -9.32 7.63 12.13
CA PRO A 148 -10.51 8.07 11.44
C PRO A 148 -10.87 9.51 11.82
N ILE A 149 -11.37 10.25 10.85
CA ILE A 149 -11.95 11.58 11.02
C ILE A 149 -13.26 11.65 10.22
N ILE A 150 -14.21 12.44 10.71
CA ILE A 150 -15.39 12.84 9.95
C ILE A 150 -15.04 14.13 9.22
N VAL A 151 -15.29 14.17 7.92
CA VAL A 151 -15.07 15.36 7.08
C VAL A 151 -16.15 16.39 7.40
N THR A 152 -15.73 17.58 7.79
CA THR A 152 -16.62 18.70 8.11
C THR A 152 -16.67 19.73 7.00
N ARG A 153 -15.54 19.94 6.30
CA ARG A 153 -15.41 20.91 5.21
C ARG A 153 -14.30 20.50 4.25
N ILE A 154 -14.46 20.86 2.98
CA ILE A 154 -13.50 20.60 1.92
C ILE A 154 -13.25 21.93 1.19
N GLU A 155 -11.99 22.29 0.99
CA GLU A 155 -11.61 23.54 0.33
C GLU A 155 -10.47 23.31 -0.65
N ARG A 156 -10.59 23.90 -1.85
CA ARG A 156 -9.51 23.95 -2.83
C ARG A 156 -8.92 25.35 -2.81
N VAL A 157 -7.68 25.47 -2.33
CA VAL A 157 -7.01 26.77 -2.20
C VAL A 157 -5.56 26.69 -2.69
N SER A 158 -5.07 27.79 -3.27
CA SER A 158 -3.67 27.96 -3.71
C SER A 158 -2.71 28.15 -2.54
N GLU A 159 -3.18 28.76 -1.46
CA GLU A 159 -2.41 29.02 -0.25
C GLU A 159 -2.78 28.06 0.88
N CYS A 160 -1.80 27.68 1.70
CA CYS A 160 -2.04 26.77 2.82
C CYS A 160 -2.83 27.48 3.93
N PRO A 161 -4.02 26.99 4.33
CA PRO A 161 -4.91 27.69 5.27
C PRO A 161 -4.37 27.73 6.71
N VAL A 162 -3.25 27.06 6.96
CA VAL A 162 -2.58 27.02 8.26
C VAL A 162 -1.07 27.15 8.11
N ASP A 163 -0.43 27.79 9.08
CA ASP A 163 1.03 27.91 9.10
C ASP A 163 1.72 26.60 9.56
N MET A 164 0.98 25.68 10.18
CA MET A 164 1.52 24.39 10.62
C MET A 164 1.66 23.38 9.46
N PRO A 165 2.60 22.40 9.53
CA PRO A 165 2.70 21.36 8.53
C PRO A 165 1.46 20.46 8.47
N VAL A 166 0.85 20.34 7.29
CA VAL A 166 -0.42 19.62 7.07
C VAL A 166 -0.17 18.17 6.66
N LYS A 167 -0.78 17.25 7.41
CA LYS A 167 -0.71 15.79 7.17
C LYS A 167 -1.70 15.37 6.09
N LYS A 168 -1.57 14.14 5.59
CA LYS A 168 -2.36 13.65 4.45
C LYS A 168 -3.53 12.77 4.88
N ILE A 169 -4.59 12.78 4.09
CA ILE A 169 -5.58 11.70 4.04
C ILE A 169 -4.95 10.47 3.39
N VAL A 170 -5.39 9.28 3.82
CA VAL A 170 -4.86 8.00 3.40
C VAL A 170 -5.85 7.25 2.51
N LYS A 171 -7.08 7.06 3.01
CA LYS A 171 -8.15 6.36 2.29
C LYS A 171 -9.53 6.74 2.83
N LYS A 172 -10.55 6.70 1.98
CA LYS A 172 -11.95 6.80 2.40
C LYS A 172 -12.34 5.48 3.08
N ILE A 173 -13.12 5.57 4.17
CA ILE A 173 -13.65 4.40 4.86
C ILE A 173 -15.10 4.26 4.42
N THR A 174 -15.39 3.21 3.68
CA THR A 174 -16.76 2.78 3.44
C THR A 174 -17.22 2.08 4.70
N ILE A 175 -18.16 2.67 5.43
CA ILE A 175 -18.81 1.99 6.54
C ILE A 175 -19.97 1.24 5.91
N ASP A 176 -19.81 -0.07 5.70
CA ASP A 176 -20.96 -0.91 5.42
C ASP A 176 -21.88 -0.85 6.64
N ASN A 177 -23.13 -0.42 6.44
CA ASN A 177 -24.13 -0.15 7.50
C ASN A 177 -24.35 -1.31 8.49
N GLU A 178 -23.85 -2.50 8.20
CA GLU A 178 -23.93 -3.69 9.03
C GLU A 178 -23.03 -3.65 10.29
N GLU A 179 -21.84 -3.05 10.21
CA GLU A 179 -20.89 -3.05 11.33
C GLU A 179 -21.24 -2.05 12.44
N MET A 180 -21.89 -0.93 12.09
CA MET A 180 -22.45 -0.01 13.08
C MET A 180 -23.62 -0.63 13.84
N SER A 181 -24.50 -1.36 13.14
CA SER A 181 -25.65 -2.04 13.75
C SER A 181 -25.21 -3.09 14.78
N ARG A 182 -24.09 -3.80 14.54
CA ARG A 182 -23.51 -4.77 15.49
C ARG A 182 -22.83 -4.10 16.69
N LYS A 183 -22.19 -2.95 16.51
CA LYS A 183 -21.54 -2.20 17.63
C LYS A 183 -22.53 -1.42 18.49
N VAL A 184 -23.62 -0.90 17.92
CA VAL A 184 -24.70 -0.26 18.68
C VAL A 184 -25.48 -1.31 19.49
N ARG A 185 -25.78 -2.50 18.92
CA ARG A 185 -26.39 -3.61 19.68
C ARG A 185 -25.53 -4.07 20.87
N LYS A 186 -24.21 -4.24 20.68
CA LYS A 186 -23.29 -4.62 21.77
C LYS A 186 -23.10 -3.55 22.84
N LYS A 187 -23.42 -2.28 22.57
CA LYS A 187 -23.34 -1.22 23.57
C LYS A 187 -24.63 -1.13 24.40
N ASN A 188 -25.79 -1.40 23.77
CA ASN A 188 -27.09 -1.35 24.44
C ASN A 188 -27.38 -2.60 25.32
N GLU A 189 -26.69 -3.72 25.09
CA GLU A 189 -26.77 -4.91 25.97
C GLU A 189 -25.96 -4.77 27.27
N CYS A 190 -25.02 -3.82 27.34
CA CYS A 190 -24.23 -3.58 28.55
C CYS A 190 -24.88 -2.60 29.54
N ASP A 191 -25.88 -1.82 29.11
CA ASP A 191 -26.48 -0.74 29.92
C ASP A 191 -27.83 -1.15 30.57
N TYR A 192 -28.36 -2.35 30.28
CA TYR A 192 -29.62 -2.86 30.86
C TYR A 192 -29.52 -4.25 31.49
N GLY A 193 -28.33 -4.64 31.96
CA GLY A 193 -28.05 -5.94 32.59
C GLY A 193 -27.89 -5.90 34.11
N CYS A 194 -28.41 -4.89 34.80
CA CYS A 194 -28.44 -4.84 36.26
C CYS A 194 -29.77 -4.27 36.75
N ASN A 195 -30.72 -5.17 36.99
CA ASN A 195 -31.68 -5.15 38.08
C ASN A 195 -32.28 -6.56 38.22
#